data_AF-A0A4U8U1S0-F1
#
_entry.id   AF-A0A4U8U1S0-F1
#
_cell.length_a   1.000
_cell.length_b   1.000
_cell.length_c   1.000
_cell.angle_alpha   90.00
_cell.angle_beta   90.00
_cell.angle_gamma   90.00
#
_symmetry.space_group_name_H-M   'P 1'
#
loop_
_entity.id
_entity.type
_entity.pdbx_description
1 polymer ?
#
loop_
_entity_poly.entity_id
_entity_poly.type
_entity_poly.pdbx_seq_one_letter_code
_entity_poly.pdbx_strand_id
1 'polypeptide(L)'
;TNVALSKDTIVGLSHTLNVGVDNKLRVAKDSSESIGGDKEVEIGGNQNTIVAKDENRNIQGNKSEVVGGTLDIQSTKEINISTQSHININAIDNILFFGKESASFETQKELSFIADNTDMESKSHLTATAGNQITHQVGDTQIIAKGDSVIIKAGGVEVVIDSNGLVVKGGEVKTE
;
A
#
# COMPACT_ATOMS: atom_id res chain seq x y z
N THR A 1 -37.85 2.34 38.10
CA THR A 1 -37.31 2.86 39.37
C THR A 1 -36.37 4.00 39.06
N ASN A 2 -36.57 5.16 39.68
CA ASN A 2 -35.64 6.29 39.54
C ASN A 2 -34.57 6.19 40.62
N VAL A 3 -33.30 6.42 40.26
CA VAL A 3 -32.17 6.45 41.19
C VAL A 3 -31.71 7.90 41.26
N ALA A 4 -31.69 8.49 42.45
CA ALA A 4 -31.37 9.91 42.63
C ALA A 4 -29.85 10.22 42.67
N LEU A 5 -29.02 9.25 43.07
CA LEU A 5 -27.57 9.44 43.29
C LEU A 5 -26.73 8.37 42.58
N SER A 6 -26.75 7.12 43.06
CA SER A 6 -25.95 6.02 42.51
C SER A 6 -26.68 4.67 42.61
N LYS A 7 -26.28 3.72 41.75
CA LYS A 7 -26.76 2.35 41.77
C LYS A 7 -25.62 1.42 41.40
N ASP A 8 -25.34 0.48 42.29
CA ASP A 8 -24.43 -0.62 42.03
C ASP A 8 -25.21 -1.91 41.78
N THR A 9 -24.68 -2.78 40.95
CA THR A 9 -25.27 -4.10 40.69
C THR A 9 -24.15 -5.11 40.57
N ILE A 10 -24.11 -6.06 41.51
CA ILE A 10 -23.11 -7.13 41.57
C ILE A 10 -23.82 -8.44 41.28
N VAL A 11 -23.29 -9.22 40.35
CA VAL A 11 -23.84 -10.50 39.94
C VAL A 11 -22.73 -11.55 40.05
N GLY A 12 -22.93 -12.58 40.87
CA GLY A 12 -21.87 -13.54 41.20
C GLY A 12 -21.64 -14.64 40.15
N LEU A 13 -22.59 -14.86 39.24
CA LEU A 13 -22.52 -15.94 38.24
C LEU A 13 -22.81 -15.43 36.82
N SER A 14 -24.05 -15.08 36.51
CA SER A 14 -24.46 -14.72 35.14
C SER A 14 -25.50 -13.60 35.12
N HIS A 15 -25.40 -12.73 34.12
CA HIS A 15 -26.38 -11.68 33.85
C HIS A 15 -26.85 -11.76 32.40
N THR A 16 -28.17 -11.78 32.19
CA THR A 16 -28.80 -11.78 30.86
C THR A 16 -29.86 -10.69 30.81
N LEU A 17 -29.88 -9.91 29.73
CA LEU A 17 -30.89 -8.89 29.47
C LEU A 17 -31.55 -9.18 28.11
N ASN A 18 -32.83 -9.52 28.13
CA ASN A 18 -33.64 -9.66 26.92
C ASN A 18 -34.54 -8.43 26.77
N VAL A 19 -34.53 -7.80 25.61
CA VAL A 19 -35.34 -6.61 25.29
C VAL A 19 -36.18 -6.92 24.06
N GLY A 20 -37.50 -6.74 24.15
CA GLY A 20 -38.42 -7.16 23.09
C GLY A 20 -38.56 -6.20 21.91
N VAL A 21 -38.17 -4.93 22.08
CA VAL A 21 -38.28 -3.90 21.03
C VAL A 21 -36.98 -3.10 20.94
N ASP A 22 -36.81 -2.07 21.77
CA ASP A 22 -35.68 -1.15 21.70
C ASP A 22 -34.92 -1.04 23.02
N ASN A 23 -33.60 -0.94 22.95
CA ASN A 23 -32.74 -0.59 24.08
C ASN A 23 -31.97 0.70 23.78
N LYS A 24 -32.16 1.73 24.60
CA LYS A 24 -31.44 3.01 24.48
C LYS A 24 -30.67 3.31 25.76
N LEU A 25 -29.34 3.33 25.64
CA LEU A 25 -28.44 3.75 26.72
C LEU A 25 -27.97 5.18 26.48
N ARG A 26 -28.06 6.04 27.50
CA ARG A 26 -27.49 7.39 27.49
C ARG A 26 -26.63 7.59 28.72
N VAL A 27 -25.37 7.95 28.51
CA VAL A 27 -24.41 8.26 29.56
C VAL A 27 -24.01 9.72 29.42
N ALA A 28 -24.12 10.51 30.50
CA ALA A 28 -23.91 11.96 30.45
C ALA A 28 -22.44 12.38 30.57
N LYS A 29 -21.58 11.48 31.06
CA LYS A 29 -20.15 11.69 31.24
C LYS A 29 -19.39 10.52 30.61
N ASP A 30 -18.89 9.61 31.42
CA ASP A 30 -17.96 8.57 31.01
C ASP A 30 -18.58 7.17 31.16
N SER A 31 -18.20 6.27 30.26
CA SER A 31 -18.52 4.84 30.32
C SER A 31 -17.22 4.06 30.16
N SER A 32 -17.04 3.02 30.97
CA SER A 32 -15.95 2.07 30.86
C SER A 32 -16.50 0.65 30.90
N GLU A 33 -15.86 -0.23 30.15
CA GLU A 33 -16.20 -1.65 30.08
C GLU A 33 -14.90 -2.45 30.15
N SER A 34 -14.88 -3.48 30.98
CA SER A 34 -13.74 -4.40 31.12
C SER A 34 -14.26 -5.82 31.08
N ILE A 35 -13.73 -6.60 30.16
CA ILE A 35 -14.10 -8.00 29.93
C ILE A 35 -12.85 -8.83 30.20
N GLY A 36 -12.92 -9.74 31.17
CA GLY A 36 -11.80 -10.63 31.51
C GLY A 36 -11.63 -11.81 30.54
N GLY A 37 -12.68 -12.15 29.80
CA GLY A 37 -12.69 -13.16 28.73
C GLY A 37 -13.00 -12.53 27.37
N ASP A 38 -13.76 -13.27 26.56
CA ASP A 38 -14.08 -12.85 25.19
C ASP A 38 -15.30 -11.92 25.12
N LYS A 39 -15.32 -11.05 24.12
CA LYS A 39 -16.47 -10.22 23.75
C LYS A 39 -16.89 -10.51 22.32
N GLU A 40 -18.10 -11.02 22.15
CA GLU A 40 -18.76 -11.22 20.86
C GLU A 40 -19.85 -10.16 20.68
N VAL A 41 -19.94 -9.58 19.48
CA VAL A 41 -20.97 -8.60 19.12
C VAL A 41 -21.51 -8.98 17.75
N GLU A 42 -22.80 -9.33 17.72
CA GLU A 42 -23.54 -9.61 16.49
C GLU A 42 -24.62 -8.54 16.29
N ILE A 43 -24.69 -7.98 15.09
CA ILE A 43 -25.68 -6.98 14.71
C ILE A 43 -26.32 -7.45 13.41
N GLY A 44 -27.60 -7.82 13.46
CA GLY A 44 -28.34 -8.28 12.27
C GLY A 44 -28.72 -7.18 11.28
N GLY A 45 -28.56 -5.91 11.66
CA GLY A 45 -28.81 -4.73 10.82
C GLY A 45 -27.56 -3.89 10.61
N ASN A 46 -27.73 -2.57 10.50
CA ASN A 46 -26.61 -1.65 10.28
C ASN A 46 -25.96 -1.21 11.60
N GLN A 47 -24.63 -1.08 11.61
CA GLN A 47 -23.87 -0.45 12.68
C GLN A 47 -23.35 0.92 12.23
N ASN A 48 -23.72 1.99 12.93
CA ASN A 48 -23.18 3.34 12.72
C ASN A 48 -22.43 3.80 13.97
N THR A 49 -21.21 4.29 13.82
CA THR A 49 -20.36 4.75 14.92
C THR A 49 -19.84 6.15 14.60
N ILE A 50 -20.02 7.09 15.52
CA ILE A 50 -19.56 8.48 15.39
C ILE A 50 -18.71 8.80 16.60
N VAL A 51 -17.44 9.14 16.36
CA VAL A 51 -16.50 9.61 17.38
C VAL A 51 -16.20 11.08 17.08
N ALA A 52 -16.57 11.98 18.01
CA ALA A 52 -16.46 13.42 17.79
C ALA A 52 -15.03 13.97 17.94
N LYS A 53 -14.13 13.16 18.52
CA LYS A 53 -12.71 13.48 18.74
C LYS A 53 -11.88 12.31 18.21
N ASP A 54 -11.04 11.72 19.05
CA ASP A 54 -10.06 10.72 18.64
C ASP A 54 -10.53 9.29 18.96
N GLU A 55 -10.26 8.36 18.04
CA GLU A 55 -10.42 6.92 18.24
C GLU A 55 -9.04 6.27 18.25
N ASN A 56 -8.76 5.46 19.28
CA ASN A 56 -7.53 4.67 19.37
C ASN A 56 -7.90 3.21 19.55
N ARG A 57 -7.35 2.33 18.70
CA ARG A 57 -7.50 0.88 18.81
C ARG A 57 -6.13 0.23 18.89
N ASN A 58 -5.84 -0.43 20.00
CA ASN A 58 -4.61 -1.19 20.18
C ASN A 58 -4.96 -2.69 20.19
N ILE A 59 -4.36 -3.45 19.27
CA ILE A 59 -4.61 -4.87 19.09
C ILE A 59 -3.27 -5.58 19.25
N GLN A 60 -3.10 -6.30 20.36
CA GLN A 60 -1.84 -7.00 20.66
C GLN A 60 -1.69 -8.29 19.85
N GLY A 61 -2.81 -8.89 19.44
CA GLY A 61 -2.85 -10.04 18.54
C GLY A 61 -3.07 -9.62 17.09
N ASN A 62 -3.81 -10.45 16.35
CA ASN A 62 -4.10 -10.20 14.94
C ASN A 62 -5.41 -9.43 14.76
N LYS A 63 -5.47 -8.57 13.74
CA LYS A 63 -6.72 -8.00 13.21
C LYS A 63 -7.05 -8.70 11.89
N SER A 64 -8.25 -9.26 11.78
CA SER A 64 -8.81 -9.77 10.52
C SER A 64 -10.13 -9.07 10.24
N GLU A 65 -10.30 -8.58 9.01
CA GLU A 65 -11.47 -7.81 8.58
C GLU A 65 -11.86 -8.30 7.19
N VAL A 66 -13.13 -8.71 7.04
CA VAL A 66 -13.69 -9.19 5.79
C VAL A 66 -14.90 -8.34 5.46
N VAL A 67 -14.86 -7.68 4.32
CA VAL A 67 -15.94 -6.80 3.84
C VAL A 67 -16.53 -7.44 2.59
N GLY A 68 -17.81 -7.82 2.66
CA GLY A 68 -18.51 -8.42 1.51
C GLY A 68 -18.90 -7.41 0.43
N GLY A 69 -18.85 -6.11 0.75
CA GLY A 69 -19.08 -5.00 -0.18
C GLY A 69 -17.84 -4.12 -0.32
N THR A 70 -18.05 -2.80 -0.40
CA THR A 70 -16.97 -1.81 -0.54
C THR A 70 -16.38 -1.41 0.81
N LEU A 71 -15.04 -1.26 0.86
CA LEU A 71 -14.32 -0.60 1.95
C LEU A 71 -13.85 0.78 1.49
N ASP A 72 -14.49 1.83 2.01
CA ASP A 72 -14.10 3.22 1.75
C ASP A 72 -13.31 3.79 2.94
N ILE A 73 -12.07 4.25 2.68
CA ILE A 73 -11.21 4.91 3.67
C ILE A 73 -10.87 6.30 3.17
N GLN A 74 -11.28 7.32 3.93
CA GLN A 74 -11.08 8.72 3.57
C GLN A 74 -10.48 9.48 4.75
N SER A 75 -9.45 10.29 4.49
CA SER A 75 -8.85 11.21 5.44
C SER A 75 -8.69 12.58 4.78
N THR A 76 -8.98 13.64 5.52
CA THR A 76 -8.83 15.02 5.03
C THR A 76 -7.39 15.53 5.12
N LYS A 77 -6.50 14.77 5.77
CA LYS A 77 -5.09 15.12 5.96
C LYS A 77 -4.18 14.03 5.45
N GLU A 78 -3.97 12.98 6.25
CA GLU A 78 -3.00 11.94 5.98
C GLU A 78 -3.57 10.54 6.26
N ILE A 79 -3.00 9.55 5.58
CA ILE A 79 -3.15 8.13 5.87
C ILE A 79 -1.74 7.56 5.89
N ASN A 80 -1.31 7.02 7.02
CA ASN A 80 -0.01 6.38 7.19
C ASN A 80 -0.20 4.87 7.36
N ILE A 81 0.49 4.08 6.55
CA ILE A 81 0.51 2.62 6.63
C ILE A 81 1.97 2.19 6.81
N SER A 82 2.28 1.55 7.94
CA SER A 82 3.62 1.11 8.28
C SER A 82 3.59 -0.31 8.84
N THR A 83 4.56 -1.12 8.46
CA THR A 83 4.71 -2.52 8.86
C THR A 83 6.20 -2.83 9.00
N GLN A 84 6.53 -3.80 9.85
CA GLN A 84 7.92 -4.25 10.03
C GLN A 84 8.35 -5.29 8.99
N SER A 85 7.40 -6.03 8.41
CA SER A 85 7.71 -7.12 7.48
C SER A 85 7.37 -6.76 6.04
N HIS A 86 6.08 -6.80 5.67
CA HIS A 86 5.65 -6.58 4.29
C HIS A 86 4.20 -6.09 4.23
N ILE A 87 3.87 -5.40 3.14
CA ILE A 87 2.50 -5.05 2.73
C ILE A 87 2.23 -5.79 1.42
N ASN A 88 1.16 -6.59 1.36
CA ASN A 88 0.69 -7.20 0.12
C ASN A 88 -0.61 -6.51 -0.31
N ILE A 89 -0.64 -6.03 -1.56
CA ILE A 89 -1.83 -5.43 -2.18
C ILE A 89 -2.15 -6.23 -3.43
N ASN A 90 -3.31 -6.88 -3.45
CA ASN A 90 -3.74 -7.72 -4.56
C ASN A 90 -5.14 -7.27 -4.99
N ALA A 91 -5.34 -7.08 -6.29
CA ALA A 91 -6.64 -6.83 -6.89
C ALA A 91 -6.81 -7.74 -8.10
N ILE A 92 -8.05 -8.18 -8.36
CA ILE A 92 -8.37 -8.99 -9.54
C ILE A 92 -8.38 -8.13 -10.80
N ASP A 93 -8.94 -6.92 -10.70
CA ASP A 93 -9.10 -6.03 -11.85
C ASP A 93 -7.95 -5.02 -11.94
N ASN A 94 -7.90 -4.04 -11.02
CA ASN A 94 -6.92 -2.95 -11.11
C ASN A 94 -6.45 -2.45 -9.73
N ILE A 95 -5.23 -1.92 -9.71
CA ILE A 95 -4.69 -1.09 -8.64
C ILE A 95 -4.31 0.25 -9.26
N LEU A 96 -4.88 1.36 -8.76
CA LEU A 96 -4.61 2.71 -9.25
C LEU A 96 -4.02 3.58 -8.15
N PHE A 97 -2.86 4.18 -8.41
CA PHE A 97 -2.25 5.20 -7.57
C PHE A 97 -2.35 6.56 -8.27
N PHE A 98 -3.02 7.52 -7.66
CA PHE A 98 -3.17 8.87 -8.19
C PHE A 98 -2.74 9.90 -7.13
N GLY A 99 -1.81 10.77 -7.51
CA GLY A 99 -1.36 11.91 -6.72
C GLY A 99 -1.32 13.17 -7.58
N LYS A 100 -1.69 14.32 -7.02
CA LYS A 100 -1.73 15.60 -7.76
C LYS A 100 -0.34 16.22 -7.94
N GLU A 101 0.52 16.08 -6.93
CA GLU A 101 1.82 16.76 -6.87
C GLU A 101 2.97 15.79 -7.18
N SER A 102 3.04 14.66 -6.46
CA SER A 102 4.13 13.69 -6.61
C SER A 102 3.72 12.28 -6.18
N ALA A 103 4.49 11.29 -6.65
CA ALA A 103 4.51 9.92 -6.17
C ALA A 103 5.98 9.45 -6.16
N SER A 104 6.39 8.70 -5.13
CA SER A 104 7.77 8.22 -5.00
C SER A 104 7.78 6.77 -4.50
N PHE A 105 8.81 6.03 -4.93
CA PHE A 105 9.08 4.66 -4.51
C PHE A 105 10.57 4.57 -4.18
N GLU A 106 10.89 4.30 -2.91
CA GLU A 106 12.27 4.23 -2.44
C GLU A 106 12.55 2.83 -1.87
N THR A 107 13.59 2.18 -2.39
CA THR A 107 14.04 0.85 -1.93
C THR A 107 15.56 0.82 -1.83
N GLN A 108 16.09 0.00 -0.92
CA GLN A 108 17.55 -0.13 -0.73
C GLN A 108 18.18 -1.25 -1.58
N LYS A 109 17.36 -2.17 -2.11
CA LYS A 109 17.84 -3.37 -2.82
C LYS A 109 17.30 -3.42 -4.23
N GLU A 110 16.06 -3.84 -4.38
CA GLU A 110 15.43 -4.12 -5.67
C GLU A 110 14.11 -3.36 -5.78
N LEU A 111 13.86 -2.79 -6.96
CA LEU A 111 12.57 -2.25 -7.36
C LEU A 111 12.24 -2.80 -8.75
N SER A 112 11.27 -3.70 -8.82
CA SER A 112 10.91 -4.42 -10.05
C SER A 112 9.50 -4.06 -10.53
N PHE A 113 9.35 -3.88 -11.84
CA PHE A 113 8.06 -3.77 -12.51
C PHE A 113 7.96 -4.87 -13.57
N ILE A 114 6.93 -5.72 -13.49
CA ILE A 114 6.73 -6.85 -14.38
C ILE A 114 5.29 -6.80 -14.87
N ALA A 115 5.11 -6.66 -16.18
CA ALA A 115 3.82 -6.60 -16.84
C ALA A 115 3.98 -6.99 -18.32
N ASP A 116 2.88 -7.35 -18.99
CA ASP A 116 2.87 -7.60 -20.43
C ASP A 116 3.28 -6.35 -21.23
N ASN A 117 2.89 -5.17 -20.76
CA ASN A 117 3.31 -3.87 -21.27
C ASN A 117 3.56 -2.89 -20.11
N THR A 118 4.50 -1.96 -20.30
CA THR A 118 4.75 -0.85 -19.37
C THR A 118 4.84 0.45 -20.15
N ASP A 119 3.88 1.34 -19.95
CA ASP A 119 3.87 2.66 -20.56
C ASP A 119 4.46 3.69 -19.59
N MET A 120 5.33 4.56 -20.10
CA MET A 120 5.93 5.65 -19.34
C MET A 120 5.92 6.92 -20.18
N GLU A 121 5.10 7.89 -19.77
CA GLU A 121 5.02 9.20 -20.39
C GLU A 121 5.53 10.26 -19.42
N SER A 122 6.52 11.04 -19.84
CA SER A 122 6.92 12.27 -19.16
C SER A 122 6.74 13.45 -20.09
N LYS A 123 6.02 14.48 -19.63
CA LYS A 123 5.79 15.71 -20.41
C LYS A 123 7.04 16.57 -20.58
N SER A 124 8.06 16.35 -19.76
CA SER A 124 9.25 17.20 -19.74
C SER A 124 10.51 16.36 -19.86
N HIS A 125 10.94 15.70 -18.78
CA HIS A 125 12.18 14.91 -18.77
C HIS A 125 11.93 13.54 -18.14
N LEU A 126 12.59 12.52 -18.68
CA LEU A 126 12.71 11.21 -18.08
C LEU A 126 14.19 10.94 -17.78
N THR A 127 14.51 10.72 -16.52
CA THR A 127 15.89 10.51 -16.05
C THR A 127 16.07 9.10 -15.55
N ALA A 128 17.08 8.38 -16.08
CA ALA A 128 17.55 7.11 -15.56
C ALA A 128 19.02 7.25 -15.16
N THR A 129 19.31 7.04 -13.88
CA THR A 129 20.67 7.14 -13.33
C THR A 129 21.01 5.84 -12.62
N ALA A 130 22.14 5.24 -12.99
CA ALA A 130 22.66 4.04 -12.34
C ALA A 130 24.15 4.20 -12.02
N GLY A 131 24.59 3.66 -10.89
CA GLY A 131 25.99 3.72 -10.46
C GLY A 131 26.92 2.77 -11.22
N ASN A 132 26.37 1.81 -11.98
CA ASN A 132 27.17 0.80 -12.69
C ASN A 132 26.78 0.71 -14.17
N GLN A 133 25.53 0.36 -14.48
CA GLN A 133 25.06 0.17 -15.84
C GLN A 133 23.57 0.47 -16.01
N ILE A 134 23.19 0.90 -17.21
CA ILE A 134 21.81 0.93 -17.72
C ILE A 134 21.75 0.01 -18.94
N THR A 135 20.77 -0.88 -18.99
CA THR A 135 20.56 -1.81 -20.11
C THR A 135 19.16 -1.61 -20.69
N HIS A 136 19.08 -1.37 -22.00
CA HIS A 136 17.84 -1.42 -22.77
C HIS A 136 17.91 -2.64 -23.70
N GLN A 137 17.00 -3.61 -23.54
CA GLN A 137 17.06 -4.92 -24.21
C GLN A 137 15.74 -5.24 -24.92
N VAL A 138 15.83 -5.76 -26.15
CA VAL A 138 14.72 -6.35 -26.91
C VAL A 138 15.20 -7.65 -27.57
N GLY A 139 14.80 -8.81 -27.03
CA GLY A 139 15.36 -10.09 -27.46
C GLY A 139 16.87 -10.10 -27.29
N ASP A 140 17.63 -10.35 -28.37
CA ASP A 140 19.10 -10.27 -28.39
C ASP A 140 19.66 -8.87 -28.68
N THR A 141 18.80 -7.92 -29.06
CA THR A 141 19.22 -6.53 -29.34
C THR A 141 19.34 -5.74 -28.05
N GLN A 142 20.45 -5.00 -27.88
CA GLN A 142 20.68 -4.24 -26.65
C GLN A 142 21.50 -2.96 -26.82
N ILE A 143 21.21 -2.00 -25.95
CA ILE A 143 22.04 -0.83 -25.67
C ILE A 143 22.44 -0.90 -24.19
N ILE A 144 23.74 -0.94 -23.92
CA ILE A 144 24.29 -0.94 -22.56
C ILE A 144 25.14 0.32 -22.38
N ALA A 145 24.74 1.19 -21.46
CA ALA A 145 25.54 2.30 -20.99
C ALA A 145 26.22 1.91 -19.67
N LYS A 146 27.54 2.12 -19.60
CA LYS A 146 28.37 1.94 -18.40
C LYS A 146 29.00 3.27 -18.01
N GLY A 147 29.77 3.29 -16.92
CA GLY A 147 30.45 4.50 -16.46
C GLY A 147 31.47 5.09 -17.44
N ASP A 148 32.08 4.27 -18.30
CA ASP A 148 33.18 4.65 -19.19
C ASP A 148 32.96 4.26 -20.67
N SER A 149 31.84 3.60 -20.98
CA SER A 149 31.61 3.01 -22.29
C SER A 149 30.13 2.85 -22.63
N VAL A 150 29.83 2.80 -23.93
CA VAL A 150 28.51 2.48 -24.48
C VAL A 150 28.65 1.34 -25.48
N ILE A 151 27.78 0.33 -25.38
CA ILE A 151 27.79 -0.86 -26.23
C ILE A 151 26.42 -1.01 -26.88
N ILE A 152 26.37 -1.12 -28.20
CA ILE A 152 25.15 -1.40 -28.97
C ILE A 152 25.34 -2.74 -29.69
N LYS A 153 24.42 -3.69 -29.48
CA LYS A 153 24.41 -4.99 -30.18
C LYS A 153 23.11 -5.19 -30.92
N ALA A 154 23.19 -5.49 -32.21
CA ALA A 154 22.03 -5.79 -33.05
C ALA A 154 22.45 -6.61 -34.27
N GLY A 155 21.67 -7.64 -34.63
CA GLY A 155 21.87 -8.39 -35.87
C GLY A 155 23.26 -9.03 -36.05
N GLY A 156 23.92 -9.41 -34.95
CA GLY A 156 25.29 -9.96 -34.97
C GLY A 156 26.41 -8.92 -35.02
N VAL A 157 26.08 -7.62 -35.07
CA VAL A 157 27.03 -6.50 -35.00
C VAL A 157 27.15 -6.00 -33.56
N GLU A 158 28.37 -5.64 -33.15
CA GLU A 158 28.65 -4.95 -31.88
C GLU A 158 29.39 -3.64 -32.15
N VAL A 159 28.83 -2.54 -31.65
CA VAL A 159 29.45 -1.20 -31.66
C VAL A 159 29.85 -0.86 -30.22
N VAL A 160 31.10 -0.46 -30.02
CA VAL A 160 31.63 -0.04 -28.72
C VAL A 160 32.17 1.38 -28.85
N ILE A 161 31.75 2.26 -27.95
CA ILE A 161 32.31 3.60 -27.76
C ILE A 161 32.94 3.63 -26.37
N ASP A 162 34.25 3.89 -26.31
CA ASP A 162 35.02 4.00 -25.07
C ASP A 162 36.16 5.03 -25.23
N SER A 163 37.11 5.04 -24.29
CA SER A 163 38.28 5.94 -24.31
C SER A 163 39.22 5.71 -25.50
N ASN A 164 39.14 4.57 -26.20
CA ASN A 164 39.88 4.27 -27.41
C ASN A 164 39.16 4.72 -28.69
N GLY A 165 37.94 5.24 -28.58
CA GLY A 165 37.12 5.73 -29.69
C GLY A 165 35.95 4.81 -30.03
N LEU A 166 35.63 4.70 -31.33
CA LEU A 166 34.50 3.92 -31.85
C LEU A 166 35.02 2.66 -32.56
N VAL A 167 34.55 1.49 -32.12
CA VAL A 167 34.91 0.18 -32.71
C VAL A 167 33.64 -0.55 -33.17
N VAL A 168 33.66 -1.06 -34.41
CA VAL A 168 32.59 -1.90 -34.97
C VAL A 168 33.12 -3.30 -35.24
N LYS A 169 32.42 -4.32 -34.74
CA LYS A 169 32.75 -5.74 -34.90
C LYS A 169 31.63 -6.45 -35.64
N GLY A 170 31.99 -7.30 -36.61
CA GLY A 170 31.03 -8.14 -37.35
C GLY A 170 30.21 -7.38 -38.42
N GLY A 171 30.48 -6.10 -38.64
CA GLY A 171 29.80 -5.26 -39.63
C GLY A 171 30.78 -4.36 -40.40
N GLU A 172 30.25 -3.63 -41.38
CA GLU A 172 31.00 -2.66 -42.19
C GLU A 172 30.81 -1.24 -41.65
N VAL A 173 31.86 -0.42 -41.70
CA VAL A 173 31.77 1.04 -41.52
C VAL A 173 31.83 1.67 -42.90
N LYS A 174 30.76 2.38 -43.29
CA LYS A 174 30.69 3.13 -44.55
C LYS A 174 30.77 4.62 -44.24
N THR A 175 31.64 5.34 -44.94
CA THR A 175 31.70 6.80 -44.91
C THR A 175 31.01 7.34 -46.16
N GLU A 176 30.02 8.20 -46.01
CA GLU A 176 29.46 9.01 -47.11
C GLU A 176 30.35 10.21 -47.45
#